data_AF-Q9CA24-F1
#
_entry.id   AF-Q9CA24-F1
#
_cell.length_a   1.000
_cell.length_b   1.000
_cell.length_c   1.000
_cell.angle_alpha   90.00
_cell.angle_beta   90.00
_cell.angle_gamma   90.00
#
_symmetry.space_group_name_H-M   'P 1'
#
loop_
_entity.id
_entity.type
_entity.pdbx_description
1 polymer ?
#
loop_
_entity_poly.entity_id
_entity_poly.type
_entity_poly.pdbx_seq_one_letter_code
_entity_poly.pdbx_strand_id
1 'polypeptide(L)'
;MDRTIEIEFDINGPYDSLIRPNISVASLTSRSENNITFDPKIFSSKDANSFRFVTKDLVTLSHHIIRVWITIRTPVNYSTGTKWSESARVFTIINSCDQTIWPAITPGENFNGGGFELKPGQSIVFHAPVGWSGRIWGRTGCKFDSTGTGTCETGSCGSTLKCSASGKPPASLAEFTLAALDFYDVSLVDGFNLPMSVTPMNGKGNCSVAGCVADLRPHCPQELAVKSNGKVISCRSACDVFDRDEYCCRGVYGNPVVCQPTYYSKIFKQACPTAYSYAYDDPTSIMTCTASDYVISFCSSRFVLFTFLTTSHDYFNYDSNQVSFILDHDFYIYMIYFIHPLLISYAKVKVIQMQK
;
A
#
# COMPACT_ATOMS: atom_id res chain seq x y z
N MET A 1 -18.35 -16.90 -25.29
CA MET A 1 -17.13 -16.67 -24.50
C MET A 1 -17.52 -15.59 -23.51
N ASP A 2 -18.07 -16.04 -22.38
CA ASP A 2 -18.77 -15.17 -21.43
C ASP A 2 -17.74 -14.35 -20.68
N ARG A 3 -17.58 -13.06 -21.01
CA ARG A 3 -16.76 -12.18 -20.17
C ARG A 3 -17.54 -11.87 -18.90
N THR A 4 -16.95 -12.19 -17.77
CA THR A 4 -17.46 -11.79 -16.46
C THR A 4 -16.74 -10.50 -16.06
N ILE A 5 -17.49 -9.48 -15.61
CA ILE A 5 -16.92 -8.33 -14.90
C ILE A 5 -17.32 -8.49 -13.44
N GLU A 6 -16.33 -8.64 -12.59
CA GLU A 6 -16.52 -8.67 -11.14
C GLU A 6 -16.20 -7.29 -10.56
N ILE A 7 -17.21 -6.65 -9.96
CA ILE A 7 -17.11 -5.33 -9.34
C ILE A 7 -17.29 -5.51 -7.83
N GLU A 8 -16.28 -5.15 -7.05
CA GLU A 8 -16.36 -5.07 -5.59
C GLU A 8 -16.53 -3.61 -5.17
N PHE A 9 -17.52 -3.36 -4.32
CA PHE A 9 -17.76 -2.06 -3.68
C PHE A 9 -17.29 -2.13 -2.23
N ASP A 10 -16.64 -1.08 -1.73
CA ASP A 10 -16.42 -0.90 -0.30
C ASP A 10 -16.95 0.49 0.10
N ILE A 11 -17.99 0.51 0.93
CA ILE A 11 -18.61 1.75 1.41
C ILE A 11 -17.98 2.08 2.76
N ASN A 12 -17.03 3.02 2.73
CA ASN A 12 -16.47 3.60 3.92
C ASN A 12 -17.35 4.80 4.33
N GLY A 13 -18.21 4.57 5.33
CA GLY A 13 -19.02 5.59 5.98
C GLY A 13 -19.30 5.20 7.44
N PRO A 14 -19.67 6.14 8.32
CA PRO A 14 -19.93 5.86 9.73
C PRO A 14 -21.31 5.21 9.88
N TYR A 15 -21.51 4.02 9.32
CA TYR A 15 -22.71 3.24 9.53
C TYR A 15 -22.44 2.18 10.59
N ASP A 16 -23.08 2.37 11.73
CA ASP A 16 -23.18 1.33 12.76
C ASP A 16 -23.86 0.09 12.16
N SER A 17 -23.45 -1.08 12.63
CA SER A 17 -23.92 -2.42 12.24
C SER A 17 -25.44 -2.65 12.32
N LEU A 18 -26.19 -1.63 12.76
CA LEU A 18 -27.64 -1.58 12.91
C LEU A 18 -28.37 -0.87 11.76
N ILE A 19 -27.68 -0.20 10.83
CA ILE A 19 -28.27 0.45 9.65
C ILE A 19 -27.70 -0.21 8.40
N ARG A 20 -28.38 -1.24 7.88
CA ARG A 20 -28.04 -1.84 6.58
C ARG A 20 -28.45 -0.86 5.47
N PRO A 21 -27.53 -0.26 4.69
CA PRO A 21 -27.93 0.45 3.49
C PRO A 21 -28.56 -0.57 2.52
N ASN A 22 -29.82 -0.33 2.12
CA ASN A 22 -30.43 -1.12 1.06
C ASN A 22 -29.85 -0.60 -0.26
N ILE A 23 -28.83 -1.29 -0.76
CA ILE A 23 -28.14 -0.94 -2.01
C ILE A 23 -28.77 -1.77 -3.12
N SER A 24 -29.54 -1.08 -3.96
CA SER A 24 -30.06 -1.63 -5.21
C SER A 24 -29.28 -1.02 -6.37
N VAL A 25 -28.60 -1.85 -7.16
CA VAL A 25 -28.05 -1.41 -8.45
C VAL A 25 -29.19 -1.35 -9.46
N ALA A 26 -29.44 -0.16 -10.00
CA ALA A 26 -30.69 0.12 -10.71
C ALA A 26 -30.66 -0.34 -12.18
N SER A 27 -29.49 -0.46 -12.81
CA SER A 27 -29.30 -1.09 -14.13
C SER A 27 -27.86 -0.89 -14.61
N LEU A 28 -27.38 -1.83 -15.43
CA LEU A 28 -26.29 -1.61 -16.37
C LEU A 28 -26.93 -1.28 -17.72
N THR A 29 -26.46 -0.24 -18.42
CA THR A 29 -26.90 0.05 -19.80
C THR A 29 -25.66 0.28 -20.66
N SER A 30 -25.58 -0.42 -21.79
CA SER A 30 -24.62 -0.12 -22.85
C SER A 30 -25.30 0.75 -23.90
N ARG A 31 -24.68 1.85 -24.33
CA ARG A 31 -25.18 2.62 -25.47
C ARG A 31 -24.71 1.94 -26.76
N SER A 32 -25.41 0.88 -27.14
CA SER A 32 -25.55 0.48 -28.55
C SER A 32 -26.95 0.92 -28.99
N GLU A 33 -27.22 1.03 -30.29
CA GLU A 33 -28.56 1.40 -30.80
C GLU A 33 -29.69 0.45 -30.34
N ASN A 34 -29.35 -0.64 -29.65
CA ASN A 34 -30.27 -1.47 -28.89
C ASN A 34 -30.03 -1.25 -27.38
N ASN A 35 -31.09 -0.83 -26.67
CA ASN A 35 -31.14 -0.82 -25.20
C ASN A 35 -30.98 -2.26 -24.68
N ILE A 36 -29.75 -2.67 -24.39
CA ILE A 36 -29.48 -3.94 -23.69
C ILE A 36 -29.61 -3.67 -22.20
N THR A 37 -30.69 -4.18 -21.61
CA THR A 37 -30.93 -4.20 -20.17
C THR A 37 -30.27 -5.46 -19.60
N PHE A 38 -29.32 -5.32 -18.67
CA PHE A 38 -28.74 -6.47 -17.95
C PHE A 38 -29.51 -6.73 -16.66
N ASP A 39 -29.69 -8.00 -16.30
CA ASP A 39 -30.29 -8.44 -15.03
C ASP A 39 -29.17 -8.90 -14.07
N PRO A 40 -28.64 -8.03 -13.19
CA PRO A 40 -27.56 -8.40 -12.29
C PRO A 40 -28.07 -9.35 -11.20
N LYS A 41 -27.47 -10.54 -11.10
CA LYS A 41 -27.61 -11.35 -9.88
C LYS A 41 -26.76 -10.73 -8.77
N ILE A 42 -27.43 -10.15 -7.78
CA ILE A 42 -26.79 -9.64 -6.56
C ILE A 42 -26.39 -10.82 -5.69
N PHE A 43 -25.09 -11.02 -5.49
CA PHE A 43 -24.60 -11.91 -4.45
C PHE A 43 -24.18 -11.06 -3.24
N SER A 44 -24.88 -11.26 -2.12
CA SER A 44 -24.47 -10.78 -0.80
C SER A 44 -23.14 -11.45 -0.44
N SER A 45 -22.09 -10.65 -0.23
CA SER A 45 -20.91 -11.10 0.51
C SER A 45 -21.28 -11.34 1.97
N LYS A 46 -20.51 -12.17 2.69
CA LYS A 46 -20.65 -12.34 4.14
C LYS A 46 -20.11 -11.14 4.94
N ASP A 47 -19.33 -10.28 4.29
CA ASP A 47 -18.79 -9.06 4.89
C ASP A 47 -19.65 -7.86 4.46
N ALA A 48 -20.21 -7.16 5.45
CA ALA A 48 -21.34 -6.22 5.30
C ALA A 48 -21.12 -5.00 4.39
N ASN A 49 -19.94 -4.85 3.80
CA ASN A 49 -19.56 -3.69 2.98
C ASN A 49 -19.24 -4.05 1.52
N SER A 50 -19.30 -5.32 1.12
CA SER A 50 -18.96 -5.76 -0.26
C SER A 50 -20.14 -6.34 -1.03
N PHE A 51 -20.30 -5.88 -2.27
CA PHE A 51 -21.29 -6.39 -3.23
C PHE A 51 -20.58 -7.01 -4.41
N ARG A 52 -21.06 -8.16 -4.89
CA ARG A 52 -20.50 -8.86 -6.05
C ARG A 52 -21.51 -8.88 -7.19
N PHE A 53 -21.05 -8.45 -8.37
CA PHE A 53 -21.82 -8.47 -9.62
C PHE A 53 -21.21 -9.47 -10.59
N VAL A 54 -22.08 -10.25 -11.24
CA VAL A 54 -21.71 -11.17 -12.32
C VAL A 54 -22.68 -10.91 -13.46
N THR A 55 -22.17 -10.48 -14.61
CA THR A 55 -22.95 -10.37 -15.84
C THR A 55 -22.49 -11.44 -16.83
N LYS A 56 -23.44 -12.00 -17.59
CA LYS A 56 -23.18 -12.92 -18.71
C LYS A 56 -23.50 -12.16 -20.00
N ASP A 57 -22.95 -12.61 -21.14
CA ASP A 57 -23.19 -12.06 -22.48
C ASP A 57 -22.48 -10.73 -22.85
N LEU A 58 -21.24 -10.52 -22.41
CA LEU A 58 -20.39 -9.41 -22.86
C LEU A 58 -19.72 -9.62 -24.25
N VAL A 59 -20.31 -10.47 -25.10
CA VAL A 59 -19.64 -11.05 -26.28
C VAL A 59 -19.38 -10.05 -27.41
N THR A 60 -19.93 -8.83 -27.40
CA THR A 60 -19.85 -7.88 -28.52
C THR A 60 -19.25 -6.52 -28.21
N LEU A 61 -18.59 -6.32 -27.06
CA LEU A 61 -18.11 -4.98 -26.66
C LEU A 61 -16.58 -4.84 -26.68
N SER A 62 -15.97 -4.82 -27.87
CA SER A 62 -14.69 -4.10 -28.04
C SER A 62 -15.01 -2.65 -28.39
N HIS A 63 -14.59 -1.69 -27.54
CA HIS A 63 -14.75 -0.24 -27.70
C HIS A 63 -16.04 0.44 -27.19
N HIS A 64 -16.78 -0.15 -26.24
CA HIS A 64 -17.98 0.50 -25.69
C HIS A 64 -17.82 0.95 -24.22
N ILE A 65 -18.31 2.17 -23.95
CA ILE A 65 -18.41 2.77 -22.62
C ILE A 65 -19.53 2.08 -21.84
N ILE A 66 -19.21 1.52 -20.68
CA ILE A 66 -20.18 0.96 -19.73
C ILE A 66 -20.52 2.03 -18.69
N ARG A 67 -21.82 2.31 -18.49
CA ARG A 67 -22.32 3.21 -17.43
C ARG A 67 -23.02 2.41 -16.34
N VAL A 68 -22.63 2.64 -15.08
CA VAL A 68 -23.18 1.96 -13.90
C VAL A 68 -23.94 2.96 -13.04
N TRP A 69 -25.21 2.67 -12.71
CA TRP A 69 -26.05 3.50 -11.85
C TRP A 69 -26.25 2.84 -10.48
N ILE A 70 -25.84 3.55 -9.41
CA ILE A 70 -25.94 3.07 -8.03
C ILE A 70 -26.83 4.03 -7.23
N THR A 71 -27.89 3.50 -6.63
CA THR A 71 -28.79 4.27 -5.76
C THR A 71 -28.70 3.69 -4.35
N ILE A 72 -28.22 4.49 -3.40
CA ILE A 72 -28.13 4.11 -1.98
C ILE A 72 -29.29 4.78 -1.24
N ARG A 73 -30.19 3.98 -0.63
CA ARG A 73 -31.21 4.50 0.30
C ARG A 73 -30.82 4.14 1.73
N THR A 74 -30.56 5.14 2.56
CA THR A 74 -30.38 4.97 4.02
C THR A 74 -31.59 5.50 4.77
N PRO A 75 -32.18 4.74 5.72
CA PRO A 75 -33.19 5.29 6.62
C PRO A 75 -32.50 6.25 7.60
N VAL A 76 -32.91 7.51 7.59
CA VAL A 76 -32.42 8.53 8.53
C VAL A 76 -33.11 8.32 9.88
N ASN A 77 -32.46 7.61 10.80
CA ASN A 77 -32.84 7.65 12.21
C ASN A 77 -31.68 8.25 13.00
N TYR A 78 -31.93 9.45 13.53
CA TYR A 78 -31.03 10.14 14.46
C TYR A 78 -30.95 9.33 15.75
N SER A 79 -29.82 8.67 16.00
CA SER A 79 -29.43 8.30 17.37
C SER A 79 -28.17 9.08 17.75
N THR A 80 -28.27 9.79 18.86
CA THR A 80 -27.20 10.56 19.47
C THR A 80 -26.20 9.60 20.12
N GLY A 81 -25.04 9.42 19.50
CA GLY A 81 -23.94 8.64 20.09
C GLY A 81 -23.04 7.90 19.10
N THR A 82 -22.64 8.50 17.98
CA THR A 82 -21.65 7.91 17.08
C THR A 82 -20.24 8.04 17.67
N LYS A 83 -19.70 6.92 18.18
CA LYS A 83 -18.23 6.75 18.26
C LYS A 83 -17.73 6.65 16.83
N TRP A 84 -16.94 7.62 16.39
CA TRP A 84 -16.26 7.57 15.09
C TRP A 84 -15.37 6.32 15.06
N SER A 85 -15.74 5.33 14.25
CA SER A 85 -14.84 4.22 13.90
C SER A 85 -13.83 4.79 12.90
N GLU A 86 -12.59 5.02 13.32
CA GLU A 86 -11.54 5.41 12.39
C GLU A 86 -11.28 4.26 11.41
N SER A 87 -11.42 4.53 10.10
CA SER A 87 -11.30 3.49 9.08
C SER A 87 -9.87 2.94 9.02
N ALA A 88 -9.76 1.62 8.87
CA ALA A 88 -8.51 0.92 8.65
C ALA A 88 -7.77 1.50 7.44
N ARG A 89 -6.44 1.55 7.50
CA ARG A 89 -5.62 1.98 6.36
C ARG A 89 -5.41 0.82 5.40
N VAL A 90 -5.48 1.10 4.11
CA VAL A 90 -5.14 0.12 3.07
C VAL A 90 -3.65 0.16 2.77
N PHE A 91 -3.00 -1.00 2.75
CA PHE A 91 -1.60 -1.19 2.40
C PHE A 91 -1.51 -1.97 1.10
N THR A 92 -0.99 -1.35 0.04
CA THR A 92 -0.68 -2.02 -1.23
C THR A 92 0.82 -2.25 -1.31
N ILE A 93 1.25 -3.51 -1.28
CA ILE A 93 2.66 -3.91 -1.34
C ILE A 93 2.96 -4.40 -2.75
N ILE A 94 3.96 -3.80 -3.40
CA ILE A 94 4.31 -4.03 -4.81
C ILE A 94 5.76 -4.49 -4.92
N ASN A 95 6.00 -5.59 -5.63
CA ASN A 95 7.33 -5.99 -6.04
C ASN A 95 7.64 -5.49 -7.46
N SER A 96 8.37 -4.37 -7.57
CA SER A 96 8.89 -3.85 -8.84
C SER A 96 10.33 -4.32 -9.12
N CYS A 97 10.87 -5.23 -8.30
CA CYS A 97 12.18 -5.81 -8.54
C CYS A 97 12.13 -6.83 -9.68
N ASP A 98 13.28 -7.08 -10.30
CA ASP A 98 13.49 -8.10 -11.34
C ASP A 98 13.61 -9.54 -10.78
N GLN A 99 13.38 -9.71 -9.48
CA GLN A 99 13.50 -10.98 -8.76
C GLN A 99 12.35 -11.15 -7.77
N THR A 100 12.05 -12.40 -7.42
CA THR A 100 11.12 -12.71 -6.33
C THR A 100 11.68 -12.19 -5.01
N ILE A 101 10.83 -11.53 -4.25
CA ILE A 101 11.11 -11.12 -2.87
C ILE A 101 10.12 -11.80 -1.94
N TRP A 102 10.47 -11.85 -0.65
CA TRP A 102 9.57 -12.32 0.38
C TRP A 102 9.32 -11.18 1.36
N PRO A 103 8.32 -10.31 1.13
CA PRO A 103 8.00 -9.27 2.08
C PRO A 103 7.71 -9.88 3.45
N ALA A 104 8.11 -9.15 4.47
CA ALA A 104 7.99 -9.52 5.86
C ALA A 104 7.46 -8.32 6.65
N ILE A 105 6.56 -8.59 7.58
CA ILE A 105 5.84 -7.58 8.34
C ILE A 105 5.77 -8.02 9.80
N THR A 106 6.02 -7.08 10.71
CA THR A 106 5.77 -7.27 12.14
C THR A 106 5.10 -6.02 12.73
N PRO A 107 4.02 -6.15 13.52
CA PRO A 107 3.30 -7.38 13.83
C PRO A 107 2.44 -7.86 12.63
N GLY A 108 2.32 -9.17 12.47
CA GLY A 108 1.93 -9.82 11.21
C GLY A 108 0.45 -10.22 11.07
N GLU A 109 -0.38 -10.02 12.10
CA GLU A 109 -1.76 -10.53 12.19
C GLU A 109 -2.63 -10.01 11.05
N ASN A 110 -2.46 -8.73 10.70
CA ASN A 110 -3.20 -8.05 9.63
C ASN A 110 -2.58 -8.27 8.23
N PHE A 111 -1.46 -9.00 8.14
CA PHE A 111 -0.61 -9.10 6.96
C PHE A 111 -0.30 -10.56 6.59
N ASN A 112 -1.33 -11.42 6.60
CA ASN A 112 -1.20 -12.85 6.32
C ASN A 112 -0.11 -13.50 7.20
N GLY A 113 -0.12 -13.24 8.51
CA GLY A 113 0.87 -13.77 9.45
C GLY A 113 2.29 -13.20 9.30
N GLY A 114 2.46 -12.07 8.59
CA GLY A 114 3.74 -11.34 8.59
C GLY A 114 4.79 -11.82 7.59
N GLY A 115 4.43 -12.65 6.61
CA GLY A 115 5.35 -12.96 5.53
C GLY A 115 4.78 -13.80 4.40
N PHE A 116 5.23 -13.55 3.18
CA PHE A 116 4.72 -14.21 1.97
C PHE A 116 5.71 -14.06 0.81
N GLU A 117 5.55 -14.88 -0.23
CA GLU A 117 6.27 -14.73 -1.50
C GLU A 117 5.58 -13.69 -2.38
N LEU A 118 6.34 -12.83 -3.05
CA LEU A 118 5.83 -11.86 -4.01
C LEU A 118 6.73 -11.84 -5.25
N LYS A 119 6.23 -12.35 -6.38
CA LYS A 119 7.01 -12.45 -7.64
C LYS A 119 7.13 -11.08 -8.33
N PRO A 120 8.08 -10.91 -9.27
CA PRO A 120 8.20 -9.67 -10.05
C PRO A 120 6.87 -9.22 -10.66
N GLY A 121 6.55 -7.93 -10.51
CA GLY A 121 5.32 -7.32 -11.01
C GLY A 121 4.05 -7.63 -10.22
N GLN A 122 4.12 -8.49 -9.20
CA GLN A 122 2.96 -8.77 -8.36
C GLN A 122 2.75 -7.69 -7.30
N SER A 123 1.49 -7.54 -6.91
CA SER A 123 1.06 -6.73 -5.78
C SER A 123 0.11 -7.50 -4.87
N ILE A 124 0.00 -7.06 -3.63
CA ILE A 124 -0.93 -7.59 -2.63
C ILE A 124 -1.46 -6.46 -1.77
N VAL A 125 -2.69 -6.61 -1.28
CA VAL A 125 -3.39 -5.61 -0.48
C VAL A 125 -3.69 -6.17 0.91
N PHE A 126 -3.45 -5.35 1.94
CA PHE A 126 -3.79 -5.62 3.33
C PHE A 126 -4.48 -4.42 3.95
N HIS A 127 -5.08 -4.65 5.13
CA HIS A 127 -5.76 -3.62 5.89
C HIS A 127 -5.18 -3.62 7.31
N ALA A 128 -4.71 -2.49 7.79
CA ALA A 128 -4.23 -2.35 9.16
C ALA A 128 -5.16 -1.43 9.95
N PRO A 129 -5.52 -1.79 11.19
CA PRO A 129 -6.34 -0.94 12.03
C PRO A 129 -5.57 0.32 12.44
N VAL A 130 -6.30 1.38 12.76
CA VAL A 130 -5.68 2.50 13.47
C VAL A 130 -5.17 2.02 14.83
N GLY A 131 -3.99 2.52 15.23
CA GLY A 131 -3.23 2.00 16.37
C GLY A 131 -2.20 0.93 15.98
N TRP A 132 -2.20 0.43 14.74
CA TRP A 132 -1.12 -0.44 14.27
C TRP A 132 0.19 0.36 14.19
N SER A 133 1.23 -0.19 14.81
CA SER A 133 2.61 0.29 14.72
C SER A 133 3.50 -0.89 14.37
N GLY A 134 4.31 -0.75 13.33
CA GLY A 134 5.03 -1.88 12.79
C GLY A 134 5.99 -1.54 11.67
N ARG A 135 6.59 -2.60 11.13
CA ARG A 135 7.67 -2.55 10.14
C ARG A 135 7.39 -3.48 8.99
N ILE A 136 7.72 -3.05 7.77
CA ILE A 136 7.64 -3.81 6.53
C ILE A 136 9.02 -3.81 5.87
N TRP A 137 9.53 -4.97 5.47
CA TRP A 137 10.79 -5.08 4.72
C TRP A 137 10.74 -6.20 3.69
N GLY A 138 11.68 -6.20 2.74
CA GLY A 138 11.81 -7.24 1.73
C GLY A 138 12.94 -8.20 2.07
N ARG A 139 12.71 -9.51 1.92
CA ARG A 139 13.76 -10.54 2.03
C ARG A 139 14.16 -11.03 0.64
N THR A 140 15.45 -11.35 0.45
CA THR A 140 15.98 -11.85 -0.83
C THR A 140 16.71 -13.17 -0.67
N GLY A 141 16.83 -13.92 -1.78
CA GLY A 141 17.57 -15.18 -1.79
C GLY A 141 16.97 -16.25 -0.89
N CYS A 142 15.63 -16.26 -0.74
CA CYS A 142 14.97 -17.17 0.17
C CYS A 142 14.73 -18.55 -0.43
N LYS A 143 14.80 -19.57 0.42
CA LYS A 143 14.37 -20.94 0.12
C LYS A 143 13.57 -21.47 1.30
N PHE A 144 12.27 -21.63 1.09
CA PHE A 144 11.35 -22.25 2.06
C PHE A 144 10.85 -23.59 1.54
N ASP A 145 10.68 -24.55 2.43
CA ASP A 145 10.00 -25.81 2.14
C ASP A 145 8.47 -25.65 2.18
N SER A 146 7.75 -26.75 1.96
CA SER A 146 6.28 -26.76 1.96
C SER A 146 5.65 -26.43 3.32
N THR A 147 6.42 -26.48 4.41
CA THR A 147 5.98 -26.10 5.77
C THR A 147 6.22 -24.62 6.06
N GLY A 148 6.86 -23.89 5.13
CA GLY A 148 7.28 -22.51 5.34
C GLY A 148 8.55 -22.39 6.16
N THR A 149 9.34 -23.46 6.31
CA THR A 149 10.63 -23.45 7.01
C THR A 149 11.76 -23.26 6.01
N GLY A 150 12.74 -22.42 6.32
CA GLY A 150 13.74 -22.00 5.34
C GLY A 150 14.67 -20.90 5.81
N THR A 151 15.44 -20.34 4.90
CA THR A 151 16.34 -19.21 5.18
C THR A 151 16.33 -18.21 4.02
N CYS A 152 16.80 -16.99 4.28
CA CYS A 152 16.98 -15.93 3.29
C CYS A 152 18.40 -15.36 3.42
N GLU A 153 18.98 -14.91 2.30
CA GLU A 153 20.31 -14.27 2.31
C GLU A 153 20.29 -12.87 2.95
N THR A 154 19.20 -12.12 2.78
CA THR A 154 19.01 -10.80 3.40
C THR A 154 17.65 -10.68 4.10
N GLY A 155 17.59 -9.88 5.16
CA GLY A 155 16.36 -9.60 5.91
C GLY A 155 15.70 -10.80 6.61
N SER A 156 16.41 -11.93 6.76
CA SER A 156 15.86 -13.13 7.39
C SER A 156 15.31 -12.82 8.80
N CYS A 157 14.12 -13.33 9.12
CA CYS A 157 13.47 -13.16 10.42
C CYS A 157 13.47 -14.45 11.25
N GLY A 158 14.53 -15.26 11.07
CA GLY A 158 14.61 -16.63 11.59
C GLY A 158 14.39 -17.65 10.49
N SER A 159 13.91 -18.84 10.88
CA SER A 159 13.76 -19.98 9.98
C SER A 159 12.37 -20.10 9.34
N THR A 160 11.47 -19.14 9.56
CA THR A 160 10.07 -19.22 9.13
C THR A 160 9.73 -18.20 8.06
N LEU A 161 8.79 -18.57 7.18
CA LEU A 161 8.23 -17.65 6.19
C LEU A 161 7.45 -16.51 6.87
N LYS A 162 6.67 -16.84 7.90
CA LYS A 162 5.87 -15.93 8.70
C LYS A 162 6.72 -15.34 9.83
N CYS A 163 6.95 -14.04 9.81
CA CYS A 163 7.85 -13.37 10.76
C CYS A 163 7.09 -12.97 12.03
N SER A 164 7.65 -13.30 13.19
CA SER A 164 7.16 -12.88 14.51
C SER A 164 7.98 -11.75 15.13
N ALA A 165 9.08 -11.37 14.49
CA ALA A 165 10.00 -10.34 14.92
C ALA A 165 10.62 -9.65 13.70
N SER A 166 11.31 -8.53 13.95
CA SER A 166 12.02 -7.78 12.90
C SER A 166 13.12 -8.63 12.24
N GLY A 167 13.43 -8.32 10.99
CA GLY A 167 14.44 -9.03 10.21
C GLY A 167 15.86 -8.72 10.69
N LYS A 168 16.78 -9.66 10.44
CA LYS A 168 18.21 -9.48 10.69
C LYS A 168 18.79 -8.40 9.76
N PRO A 169 19.51 -7.40 10.28
CA PRO A 169 20.28 -6.47 9.47
C PRO A 169 21.31 -7.20 8.56
N PRO A 170 21.63 -6.65 7.38
CA PRO A 170 21.09 -5.41 6.82
C PRO A 170 19.72 -5.57 6.15
N ALA A 171 18.82 -4.63 6.40
CA ALA A 171 17.52 -4.55 5.73
C ALA A 171 17.00 -3.10 5.66
N SER A 172 16.51 -2.69 4.50
CA SER A 172 15.75 -1.45 4.37
C SER A 172 14.36 -1.67 4.99
N LEU A 173 13.92 -0.75 5.87
CA LEU A 173 12.66 -0.87 6.59
C LEU A 173 11.70 0.24 6.17
N ALA A 174 10.41 -0.06 6.01
CA ALA A 174 9.35 0.94 6.09
C ALA A 174 8.68 0.82 7.45
N GLU A 175 8.66 1.91 8.20
CA GLU A 175 8.14 1.96 9.57
C GLU A 175 6.88 2.82 9.61
N PHE A 176 5.92 2.43 10.45
CA PHE A 176 4.63 3.09 10.55
C PHE A 176 4.15 3.16 12.00
N THR A 177 3.45 4.23 12.34
CA THR A 177 2.60 4.36 13.52
C THR A 177 1.30 5.01 13.08
N LEU A 178 0.22 4.23 13.00
CA LEU A 178 -1.09 4.68 12.51
C LEU A 178 -1.92 5.23 13.66
N ALA A 179 -2.44 6.45 13.50
CA ALA A 179 -3.25 7.14 14.52
C ALA A 179 -4.23 8.11 13.85
N ALA A 180 -4.70 9.13 14.57
CA ALA A 180 -5.36 10.27 13.95
C ALA A 180 -4.43 11.01 12.97
N LEU A 181 -3.15 11.11 13.33
CA LEU A 181 -2.05 11.53 12.46
C LEU A 181 -1.08 10.36 12.33
N ASP A 182 -0.95 9.81 11.13
CA ASP A 182 -0.03 8.71 10.90
C ASP A 182 1.40 9.26 10.78
N PHE A 183 2.35 8.51 11.33
CA PHE A 183 3.78 8.71 11.15
C PHE A 183 4.34 7.54 10.36
N TYR A 184 5.18 7.82 9.37
CA TYR A 184 5.83 6.80 8.57
C TYR A 184 7.16 7.28 8.02
N ASP A 185 8.02 6.33 7.72
CA ASP A 185 9.33 6.59 7.15
C ASP A 185 9.88 5.36 6.42
N VAL A 186 10.99 5.57 5.72
CA VAL A 186 11.88 4.48 5.32
C VAL A 186 13.19 4.65 6.09
N SER A 187 13.70 3.57 6.66
CA SER A 187 14.84 3.57 7.56
C SER A 187 15.96 2.66 7.07
N LEU A 188 17.16 3.23 7.07
CA LEU A 188 18.44 2.56 6.77
C LEU A 188 19.34 2.47 8.02
N VAL A 189 18.76 2.71 9.21
CA VAL A 189 19.46 2.54 10.50
C VAL A 189 19.98 1.11 10.64
N ASP A 190 19.18 0.15 10.17
CA ASP A 190 19.51 -1.28 10.10
C ASP A 190 20.13 -1.67 8.75
N GLY A 191 20.68 -0.71 8.00
CA GLY A 191 21.32 -0.95 6.70
C GLY A 191 20.37 -1.01 5.52
N PHE A 192 20.84 -1.56 4.41
CA PHE A 192 20.16 -1.58 3.11
C PHE A 192 20.28 -2.94 2.44
N ASN A 193 19.21 -3.45 1.86
CA ASN A 193 19.25 -4.63 0.99
C ASN A 193 18.48 -4.44 -0.33
N LEU A 194 17.36 -3.73 -0.28
CA LEU A 194 16.51 -3.42 -1.43
C LEU A 194 16.13 -1.94 -1.43
N PRO A 195 16.03 -1.30 -2.61
CA PRO A 195 15.37 0.00 -2.70
C PRO A 195 13.90 -0.13 -2.32
N MET A 196 13.35 0.86 -1.64
CA MET A 196 11.94 0.89 -1.28
C MET A 196 11.39 2.31 -1.11
N SER A 197 10.08 2.47 -1.28
CA SER A 197 9.37 3.73 -1.05
C SER A 197 8.01 3.50 -0.41
N VAL A 198 7.56 4.47 0.38
CA VAL A 198 6.22 4.58 0.96
C VAL A 198 5.52 5.81 0.39
N THR A 199 4.45 5.58 -0.37
CA THR A 199 3.64 6.63 -0.99
C THR A 199 2.27 6.68 -0.33
N PRO A 200 1.94 7.75 0.43
CA PRO A 200 0.59 7.97 0.93
C PRO A 200 -0.38 8.30 -0.22
N MET A 201 -1.62 7.83 -0.11
CA MET A 201 -2.70 8.01 -1.06
C MET A 201 -3.93 8.62 -0.38
N ASN A 202 -4.45 9.71 -0.96
CA ASN A 202 -5.70 10.39 -0.54
C ASN A 202 -5.71 10.94 0.90
N GLY A 203 -4.56 10.99 1.57
CA GLY A 203 -4.46 11.62 2.88
C GLY A 203 -4.43 13.15 2.80
N LYS A 204 -4.44 13.79 3.97
CA LYS A 204 -4.32 15.24 4.14
C LYS A 204 -3.08 15.60 4.96
N GLY A 205 -2.49 16.77 4.70
CA GLY A 205 -1.30 17.26 5.39
C GLY A 205 -0.05 17.16 4.52
N ASN A 206 1.10 16.84 5.13
CA ASN A 206 2.38 16.76 4.42
C ASN A 206 2.35 15.66 3.35
N CYS A 207 2.02 14.42 3.76
CA CYS A 207 1.81 13.29 2.86
C CYS A 207 2.91 13.14 1.79
N SER A 208 4.15 13.43 2.18
CA SER A 208 5.31 13.32 1.31
C SER A 208 5.75 11.86 1.18
N VAL A 209 6.27 11.51 0.01
CA VAL A 209 6.79 10.15 -0.22
C VAL A 209 8.10 9.96 0.55
N ALA A 210 8.15 8.95 1.41
CA ALA A 210 9.37 8.51 2.09
C ALA A 210 10.07 7.41 1.29
N GLY A 211 11.40 7.36 1.27
CA GLY A 211 12.04 6.28 0.54
C GLY A 211 13.53 6.37 0.29
N CYS A 212 14.04 5.23 -0.18
CA CYS A 212 15.36 5.04 -0.73
C CYS A 212 15.22 4.25 -2.04
N VAL A 213 15.07 4.96 -3.15
CA VAL A 213 14.88 4.34 -4.48
C VAL A 213 16.19 4.03 -5.19
N ALA A 214 17.30 4.60 -4.72
CA ALA A 214 18.62 4.29 -5.22
C ALA A 214 19.08 2.90 -4.74
N ASP A 215 19.77 2.16 -5.60
CA ASP A 215 20.45 0.94 -5.20
C ASP A 215 21.81 1.28 -4.57
N LEU A 216 21.96 1.05 -3.27
CA LEU A 216 23.19 1.34 -2.53
C LEU A 216 24.26 0.25 -2.69
N ARG A 217 23.92 -0.94 -3.20
CA ARG A 217 24.87 -2.08 -3.29
C ARG A 217 26.10 -1.79 -4.16
N PRO A 218 26.00 -1.12 -5.34
CA PRO A 218 27.16 -0.84 -6.17
C PRO A 218 28.17 0.12 -5.55
N HIS A 219 27.73 1.01 -4.65
CA HIS A 219 28.55 2.04 -4.02
C HIS A 219 28.70 1.84 -2.50
N CYS A 220 28.35 0.66 -2.00
CA CYS A 220 28.50 0.33 -0.59
C CYS A 220 30.00 0.29 -0.22
N PRO A 221 30.45 1.02 0.82
CA PRO A 221 31.81 0.92 1.32
C PRO A 221 32.20 -0.52 1.60
N GLN A 222 33.45 -0.89 1.29
CA GLN A 222 33.87 -2.29 1.33
C GLN A 222 33.72 -2.90 2.73
N GLU A 223 33.97 -2.12 3.78
CA GLU A 223 33.82 -2.52 5.18
C GLU A 223 32.36 -2.74 5.61
N LEU A 224 31.39 -2.18 4.87
CA LEU A 224 29.95 -2.33 5.12
C LEU A 224 29.31 -3.40 4.22
N ALA A 225 30.00 -3.85 3.17
CA ALA A 225 29.43 -4.70 2.14
C ALA A 225 29.24 -6.15 2.61
N VAL A 226 28.03 -6.69 2.45
CA VAL A 226 27.76 -8.14 2.54
C VAL A 226 27.77 -8.72 1.14
N LYS A 227 28.56 -9.78 0.94
CA LYS A 227 28.70 -10.44 -0.37
C LYS A 227 28.14 -11.85 -0.36
N SER A 228 27.46 -12.21 -1.45
CA SER A 228 27.13 -13.59 -1.81
C SER A 228 27.56 -13.83 -3.25
N ASN A 229 28.27 -14.93 -3.50
CA ASN A 229 28.83 -15.28 -4.81
C ASN A 229 29.60 -14.13 -5.49
N GLY A 230 30.40 -13.40 -4.70
CA GLY A 230 31.20 -12.26 -5.17
C GLY A 230 30.44 -10.95 -5.42
N LYS A 231 29.10 -10.97 -5.40
CA LYS A 231 28.24 -9.78 -5.57
C LYS A 231 27.86 -9.19 -4.21
N VAL A 232 27.88 -7.87 -4.09
CA VAL A 232 27.31 -7.18 -2.92
C VAL A 232 25.79 -7.33 -2.95
N ILE A 233 25.23 -8.03 -1.97
CA ILE A 233 23.79 -8.30 -1.85
C ILE A 233 23.09 -7.32 -0.90
N SER A 234 23.85 -6.68 -0.01
CA SER A 234 23.34 -5.71 0.96
C SER A 234 24.48 -4.89 1.57
N CYS A 235 24.14 -3.78 2.22
CA CYS A 235 25.06 -2.83 2.84
C CYS A 235 24.68 -2.64 4.31
N ARG A 236 25.58 -2.99 5.22
CA ARG A 236 25.40 -2.83 6.68
C ARG A 236 25.46 -1.37 7.07
N SER A 237 24.82 -1.00 8.18
CA SER A 237 25.04 0.31 8.78
C SER A 237 26.34 0.33 9.58
N ALA A 238 26.86 1.52 9.89
CA ALA A 238 28.04 1.66 10.72
C ALA A 238 27.82 1.11 12.15
N CYS A 239 26.61 1.24 12.70
CA CYS A 239 26.29 0.66 14.00
C CYS A 239 26.45 -0.87 13.98
N ASP A 240 25.88 -1.54 12.96
CA ASP A 240 25.93 -2.99 12.81
C ASP A 240 27.36 -3.52 12.60
N VAL A 241 28.25 -2.75 11.99
CA VAL A 241 29.65 -3.16 11.73
C VAL A 241 30.58 -2.85 12.90
N PHE A 242 30.51 -1.65 13.45
CA PHE A 242 31.51 -1.17 14.41
C PHE A 242 31.08 -1.28 15.87
N ASP A 243 29.77 -1.40 16.13
CA ASP A 243 29.17 -1.49 17.47
C ASP A 243 29.68 -0.42 18.45
N ARG A 244 29.90 0.81 17.94
CA ARG A 244 30.31 1.96 18.75
C ARG A 244 29.13 2.84 19.07
N ASP A 245 29.14 3.39 20.28
CA ASP A 245 28.05 4.24 20.78
C ASP A 245 27.80 5.48 19.91
N GLU A 246 28.83 6.02 19.25
CA GLU A 246 28.69 7.12 18.28
C GLU A 246 27.84 6.72 17.07
N TYR A 247 28.02 5.51 16.53
CA TYR A 247 27.26 5.05 15.36
C TYR A 247 25.88 4.52 15.73
N CYS A 248 25.76 3.94 16.92
CA CYS A 248 24.52 3.37 17.44
C CYS A 248 23.68 4.36 18.26
N CYS A 249 24.17 5.57 18.46
CA CYS A 249 23.56 6.60 19.30
C CYS A 249 23.19 6.10 20.71
N ARG A 250 24.15 5.50 21.42
CA ARG A 250 23.98 4.94 22.78
C ARG A 250 24.75 5.74 23.83
N GLY A 251 24.40 5.55 25.11
CA GLY A 251 25.10 6.18 26.23
C GLY A 251 25.10 7.71 26.12
N VAL A 252 26.28 8.33 26.09
CA VAL A 252 26.42 9.79 25.93
C VAL A 252 25.90 10.30 24.58
N TYR A 253 25.85 9.44 23.57
CA TYR A 253 25.27 9.72 22.26
C TYR A 253 23.76 9.40 22.20
N GLY A 254 23.11 9.05 23.32
CA GLY A 254 21.68 8.74 23.39
C GLY A 254 20.75 9.94 23.30
N ASN A 255 21.13 10.97 22.53
CA ASN A 255 20.33 12.15 22.28
C ASN A 255 20.72 12.80 20.94
N PRO A 256 19.80 13.51 20.26
CA PRO A 256 20.04 14.11 18.96
C PRO A 256 21.04 15.27 18.97
N VAL A 257 21.37 15.83 20.14
CA VAL A 257 22.35 16.92 20.25
C VAL A 257 23.77 16.36 20.14
N VAL A 258 24.03 15.18 20.69
CA VAL A 258 25.36 14.56 20.71
C VAL A 258 25.54 13.55 19.56
N CYS A 259 24.51 12.77 19.21
CA CYS A 259 24.62 11.87 18.06
C CYS A 259 24.47 12.67 16.77
N GLN A 260 25.59 12.93 16.10
CA GLN A 260 25.63 13.71 14.87
C GLN A 260 25.85 12.82 13.65
N PRO A 261 25.46 13.25 12.44
CA PRO A 261 25.73 12.51 11.21
C PRO A 261 27.21 12.22 11.01
N THR A 262 27.56 10.95 10.79
CA THR A 262 28.93 10.47 10.60
C THR A 262 29.28 10.36 9.11
N TYR A 263 30.52 10.00 8.78
CA TYR A 263 30.93 9.71 7.41
C TYR A 263 29.99 8.68 6.74
N TYR A 264 29.66 7.60 7.45
CA TYR A 264 28.85 6.51 6.91
C TYR A 264 27.38 6.88 6.75
N SER A 265 26.76 7.53 7.74
CA SER A 265 25.34 7.94 7.59
C SER A 265 25.17 8.99 6.50
N LYS A 266 26.15 9.88 6.31
CA LYS A 266 26.14 10.85 5.18
C LYS A 266 26.13 10.17 3.81
N ILE A 267 26.82 9.03 3.63
CA ILE A 267 26.78 8.27 2.37
C ILE A 267 25.34 7.80 2.08
N PHE A 268 24.68 7.21 3.09
CA PHE A 268 23.30 6.76 2.93
C PHE A 268 22.35 7.93 2.68
N LYS A 269 22.52 9.03 3.43
CA LYS A 269 21.68 10.22 3.30
C LYS A 269 21.81 10.89 1.95
N GLN A 270 23.01 10.94 1.39
CA GLN A 270 23.26 11.52 0.07
C GLN A 270 22.50 10.74 -1.02
N ALA A 271 22.48 9.42 -0.94
CA ALA A 271 21.77 8.59 -1.90
C ALA A 271 20.25 8.57 -1.67
N CYS A 272 19.82 8.67 -0.41
CA CYS A 272 18.43 8.51 0.01
C CYS A 272 18.02 9.63 0.98
N PRO A 273 17.77 10.86 0.47
CA PRO A 273 17.55 12.04 1.29
C PRO A 273 16.27 11.98 2.13
N THR A 274 15.26 11.21 1.70
CA THR A 274 13.97 11.03 2.39
C THR A 274 13.89 9.74 3.22
N ALA A 275 15.03 9.13 3.54
CA ALA A 275 15.13 7.99 4.45
C ALA A 275 15.98 8.31 5.67
N TYR A 276 15.72 7.66 6.80
CA TYR A 276 16.59 7.72 7.96
C TYR A 276 17.94 7.09 7.63
N SER A 277 19.01 7.86 7.82
CA SER A 277 20.37 7.38 7.62
C SER A 277 21.08 6.96 8.91
N TYR A 278 20.57 7.38 10.06
CA TYR A 278 21.00 7.04 11.41
C TYR A 278 19.86 7.33 12.41
N ALA A 279 20.01 6.95 13.67
CA ALA A 279 18.90 6.89 14.63
C ALA A 279 18.21 8.23 14.96
N TYR A 280 18.87 9.37 14.77
CA TYR A 280 18.33 10.71 15.08
C TYR A 280 18.19 11.60 13.83
N ASP A 281 17.93 11.00 12.67
CA ASP A 281 17.71 11.70 11.38
C ASP A 281 16.27 12.21 11.18
N ASP A 282 15.55 12.52 12.26
CA ASP A 282 14.12 12.89 12.24
C ASP A 282 13.79 14.05 11.28
N PRO A 283 14.51 15.20 11.29
CA PRO A 283 14.03 16.42 10.64
C PRO A 283 13.77 16.31 9.14
N THR A 284 14.34 15.30 8.48
CA THR A 284 14.22 15.10 7.03
C THR A 284 13.67 13.73 6.64
N SER A 285 13.38 12.87 7.62
CA SER A 285 13.12 11.44 7.37
C SER A 285 11.78 10.97 7.89
N ILE A 286 11.21 11.63 8.91
CA ILE A 286 9.86 11.32 9.37
C ILE A 286 8.81 12.08 8.57
N MET A 287 7.85 11.34 8.02
CA MET A 287 6.73 11.90 7.29
C MET A 287 5.44 11.72 8.09
N THR A 288 4.49 12.63 7.87
CA THR A 288 3.19 12.59 8.50
C THR A 288 2.07 12.72 7.48
N CYS A 289 0.97 12.01 7.70
CA CYS A 289 -0.21 12.11 6.84
C CYS A 289 -1.46 11.71 7.62
N THR A 290 -2.56 12.42 7.42
CA THR A 290 -3.84 12.11 8.06
C THR A 290 -4.70 11.26 7.12
N ALA A 291 -5.24 10.15 7.65
CA ALA A 291 -6.24 9.30 7.00
C ALA A 291 -5.85 8.81 5.59
N SER A 292 -4.63 8.30 5.45
CA SER A 292 -4.08 7.90 4.16
C SER A 292 -4.01 6.39 3.99
N ASP A 293 -4.31 5.92 2.78
CA ASP A 293 -3.84 4.60 2.34
C ASP A 293 -2.36 4.68 1.98
N TYR A 294 -1.66 3.55 1.87
CA TYR A 294 -0.23 3.50 1.60
C TYR A 294 0.10 2.51 0.49
N VAL A 295 0.96 2.94 -0.43
CA VAL A 295 1.61 2.07 -1.42
C VAL A 295 3.07 1.90 -1.03
N ILE A 296 3.48 0.66 -0.80
CA ILE A 296 4.85 0.27 -0.48
C ILE A 296 5.40 -0.43 -1.71
N SER A 297 6.40 0.16 -2.36
CA SER A 297 7.00 -0.40 -3.56
C SER A 297 8.46 -0.75 -3.33
N PHE A 298 8.82 -1.99 -3.61
CA PHE A 298 10.20 -2.45 -3.66
C PHE A 298 10.78 -2.24 -5.06
N CYS A 299 12.00 -1.71 -5.15
CA CYS A 299 12.73 -1.44 -6.40
C CYS A 299 12.02 -0.49 -7.38
N SER A 300 11.21 0.46 -6.92
CA SER A 300 10.64 1.48 -7.81
C SER A 300 11.73 2.38 -8.38
N SER A 301 11.92 2.37 -9.70
CA SER A 301 12.97 3.13 -10.40
C SER A 301 12.56 4.57 -10.75
N ARG A 302 11.35 4.99 -10.40
CA ARG A 302 10.90 6.37 -10.45
C ARG A 302 9.99 6.60 -9.25
N PHE A 303 10.01 7.80 -8.68
CA PHE A 303 8.78 8.34 -8.12
C PHE A 303 7.81 8.32 -9.29
N VAL A 304 6.98 7.28 -9.37
CA VAL A 304 5.82 7.30 -10.23
C VAL A 304 4.95 8.36 -9.55
N LEU A 305 5.18 9.61 -9.90
CA LEU A 305 4.11 10.56 -10.00
C LEU A 305 3.10 9.80 -10.86
N PHE A 306 2.07 9.27 -10.22
CA PHE A 306 0.81 9.01 -10.90
C PHE A 306 0.27 10.39 -11.29
N THR A 307 0.96 11.05 -12.22
CA THR A 307 0.32 12.00 -13.10
C THR A 307 -0.55 11.12 -13.96
N PHE A 308 -1.82 10.98 -13.57
CA PHE A 308 -2.84 10.66 -14.53
C PHE A 308 -2.71 11.71 -15.63
N LEU A 309 -2.02 11.37 -16.71
CA LEU A 309 -2.22 12.02 -17.99
C LEU A 309 -3.62 11.60 -18.44
N THR A 310 -4.64 12.21 -17.84
CA THR A 310 -5.94 12.30 -18.50
C THR A 310 -5.74 13.27 -19.65
N THR A 311 -5.19 12.79 -20.76
CA THR A 311 -5.35 13.44 -22.05
C THR A 311 -6.77 13.15 -22.54
N SER A 312 -7.76 13.72 -21.84
CA SER A 312 -8.99 14.17 -22.47
C SER A 312 -9.66 15.18 -21.55
N HIS A 313 -9.88 16.38 -22.09
CA HIS A 313 -10.96 17.25 -21.66
C HIS A 313 -12.29 16.53 -21.93
N ASP A 314 -12.64 15.53 -21.15
CA ASP A 314 -13.98 14.96 -21.17
C ASP A 314 -14.74 15.45 -19.95
N TYR A 315 -15.36 16.61 -20.15
CA TYR A 315 -16.54 17.16 -19.47
C TYR A 315 -16.94 16.46 -18.15
N PHE A 316 -16.40 16.93 -17.02
CA PHE A 316 -17.18 16.95 -15.78
C PHE A 316 -18.32 17.95 -15.96
N ASN A 317 -19.49 17.46 -16.38
CA ASN A 317 -20.70 18.28 -16.33
C ASN A 317 -21.27 18.17 -14.91
N TYR A 318 -21.16 19.25 -14.13
CA TYR A 318 -21.57 19.36 -12.72
C TYR A 318 -23.08 19.15 -12.48
N ASP A 319 -23.88 18.89 -13.53
CA ASP A 319 -25.34 18.75 -13.47
C ASP A 319 -25.88 17.33 -13.73
N SER A 320 -25.03 16.29 -13.79
CA SER A 320 -25.54 14.91 -13.91
C SER A 320 -24.64 13.90 -13.21
N ASN A 321 -25.24 13.03 -12.38
CA ASN A 321 -24.59 11.90 -11.69
C ASN A 321 -24.12 10.80 -12.69
N GLN A 322 -23.27 11.12 -13.66
CA GLN A 322 -22.77 10.18 -14.67
C GLN A 322 -21.24 10.22 -14.75
N VAL A 323 -20.61 9.04 -14.73
CA VAL A 323 -19.19 8.86 -15.07
C VAL A 323 -19.06 7.73 -16.10
N SER A 324 -18.13 7.89 -17.05
CA SER A 324 -17.93 7.00 -18.21
C SER A 324 -16.44 6.68 -18.36
N PHE A 325 -16.07 5.43 -18.63
CA PHE A 325 -14.67 5.00 -18.74
C PHE A 325 -14.45 4.01 -19.90
N ILE A 326 -13.22 3.98 -20.43
CA ILE A 326 -12.72 2.98 -21.38
C ILE A 326 -11.81 2.03 -20.59
N LEU A 327 -12.13 0.73 -20.58
CA LEU A 327 -11.39 -0.27 -19.81
C LEU A 327 -10.28 -0.85 -20.67
N ASP A 328 -9.04 -0.51 -20.36
CA ASP A 328 -7.87 -1.14 -20.96
C ASP A 328 -6.72 -1.44 -19.97
N HIS A 329 -6.97 -1.51 -18.65
CA HIS A 329 -6.24 -2.24 -17.58
C HIS A 329 -6.80 -1.86 -16.17
N ASP A 330 -6.30 -2.43 -15.07
CA ASP A 330 -6.83 -2.23 -13.71
C ASP A 330 -6.87 -0.73 -13.32
N PHE A 331 -8.07 -0.20 -13.03
CA PHE A 331 -8.27 1.18 -12.56
C PHE A 331 -9.04 1.21 -11.25
N TYR A 332 -8.72 2.20 -10.39
CA TYR A 332 -9.50 2.54 -9.20
C TYR A 332 -10.38 3.75 -9.49
N ILE A 333 -11.69 3.66 -9.20
CA ILE A 333 -12.62 4.79 -9.29
C ILE A 333 -12.90 5.30 -7.87
N TYR A 334 -12.73 6.60 -7.65
CA TYR A 334 -13.22 7.31 -6.46
C TYR A 334 -14.52 8.03 -6.82
N MET A 335 -15.66 7.52 -6.35
CA MET A 335 -16.93 8.26 -6.43
C MET A 335 -17.14 9.05 -5.14
N ILE A 336 -17.29 10.38 -5.27
CA ILE A 336 -17.68 11.28 -4.19
C ILE A 336 -19.20 11.39 -4.21
N TYR A 337 -19.88 10.91 -3.16
CA TYR A 337 -21.31 11.14 -2.99
C TYR A 337 -21.56 12.05 -1.80
N PHE A 338 -22.38 13.09 -2.01
CA PHE A 338 -22.91 13.96 -0.96
C PHE A 338 -24.25 13.39 -0.49
N ILE A 339 -24.27 12.78 0.69
CA ILE A 339 -25.52 12.33 1.35
C ILE A 339 -26.09 13.49 2.21
N HIS A 340 -25.27 14.49 2.52
CA HIS A 340 -25.61 15.75 3.19
C HIS A 340 -24.45 16.75 2.98
N PRO A 341 -24.62 18.08 3.06
CA PRO A 341 -23.51 19.06 2.99
C PRO A 341 -22.38 18.89 4.03
N LEU A 342 -22.48 17.92 4.96
CA LEU A 342 -21.49 17.63 6.00
C LEU A 342 -20.96 16.17 5.96
N LEU A 343 -21.40 15.33 5.03
CA LEU A 343 -20.99 13.92 4.95
C LEU A 343 -20.57 13.57 3.53
N ILE A 344 -19.26 13.38 3.35
CA ILE A 344 -18.66 12.81 2.15
C ILE A 344 -18.52 11.30 2.37
N SER A 345 -19.20 10.50 1.57
CA SER A 345 -18.98 9.05 1.52
C SER A 345 -18.23 8.70 0.24
N TYR A 346 -17.28 7.77 0.35
CA TYR A 346 -16.48 7.30 -0.77
C TYR A 346 -16.80 5.83 -1.04
N ALA A 347 -17.02 5.50 -2.32
CA ALA A 347 -17.08 4.11 -2.77
C ALA A 347 -15.79 3.79 -3.54
N LYS A 348 -15.10 2.72 -3.14
CA LYS A 348 -14.00 2.14 -3.93
C LYS A 348 -14.57 1.06 -4.84
N VAL A 349 -14.16 1.08 -6.10
CA VAL A 349 -14.59 0.12 -7.13
C VAL A 349 -13.36 -0.63 -7.63
N LYS A 350 -13.31 -1.96 -7.46
CA LYS A 350 -12.24 -2.83 -7.96
C LYS A 350 -12.80 -3.79 -9.01
N VAL A 351 -12.17 -3.85 -10.18
CA VAL A 351 -12.45 -4.86 -11.21
C VAL A 351 -11.52 -6.04 -10.99
N ILE A 352 -12.05 -7.21 -10.62
CA ILE A 352 -11.20 -8.33 -10.14
C ILE A 352 -10.69 -9.21 -11.29
N GLN A 353 -11.44 -9.38 -12.38
CA GLN A 353 -10.99 -10.18 -13.52
C GLN A 353 -11.85 -9.95 -14.77
N MET A 354 -11.23 -9.83 -15.94
CA MET A 354 -11.88 -10.07 -17.25
C MET A 354 -11.36 -11.41 -17.79
N GLN A 355 -12.12 -12.50 -17.63
CA GLN A 355 -11.84 -13.75 -18.34
C GLN A 355 -12.48 -13.71 -19.73
N LYS A 356 -11.77 -14.26 -20.73
CA LYS A 356 -12.19 -14.32 -22.13
C LYS A 356 -13.06 -15.54 -22.39
#